data_AF-A0AAD0TDM3-F1
#
_entry.id   AF-A0AAD0TDM3-F1
#
_cell.length_a   1.000
_cell.length_b   1.000
_cell.length_c   1.000
_cell.angle_alpha   90.00
_cell.angle_beta   90.00
_cell.angle_gamma   90.00
#
_symmetry.space_group_name_H-M   'P 1'
#
loop_
_entity.id
_entity.type
_entity.pdbx_description
1 polymer ?
#
loop_
_entity_poly.entity_id
_entity_poly.type
_entity_poly.pdbx_seq_one_letter_code
_entity_poly.pdbx_strand_id
1 'polypeptide(L)'
;MRRYISLQSLILVKSREHDWVLTPSTAEDLAGFGLRLLVAELGTEGARQFLRKKFAEYRPDYRGVGRDDRPPERDKQKADGGYARY
;
A
#
# COMPACT_ATOMS: atom_id res chain seq x y z
N MET A 1 -8.32 -13.01 -22.45
CA MET A 1 -9.68 -12.66 -21.95
C MET A 1 -9.55 -11.69 -20.80
N ARG A 2 -9.96 -10.41 -20.95
CA ARG A 2 -10.07 -9.48 -19.80
C ARG A 2 -11.32 -9.85 -19.01
N ARG A 3 -11.16 -10.37 -17.79
CA ARG A 3 -12.27 -10.54 -16.85
C ARG A 3 -12.70 -9.15 -16.37
N TYR A 4 -13.87 -8.70 -16.77
CA TYR A 4 -14.49 -7.51 -16.21
C TYR A 4 -15.07 -7.89 -14.85
N ILE A 5 -14.43 -7.42 -13.76
CA ILE A 5 -14.99 -7.52 -12.42
C ILE A 5 -15.97 -6.36 -12.28
N SER A 6 -17.27 -6.66 -12.13
CA SER A 6 -18.28 -5.68 -11.75
C SER A 6 -18.42 -5.72 -10.23
N LEU A 7 -18.12 -4.59 -9.57
CA LEU A 7 -18.36 -4.41 -8.14
C LEU A 7 -19.69 -3.67 -7.98
N GLN A 8 -20.67 -4.32 -7.35
CA GLN A 8 -21.82 -3.64 -6.77
C GLN A 8 -21.59 -3.63 -5.26
N SER A 9 -21.09 -2.51 -4.76
CA SER A 9 -20.65 -2.40 -3.37
C SER A 9 -21.04 -1.05 -2.79
N LEU A 10 -21.52 -1.04 -1.56
CA LEU A 10 -21.68 0.16 -0.74
C LEU A 10 -20.62 0.13 0.35
N ILE A 11 -19.78 1.16 0.40
CA ILE A 11 -18.77 1.32 1.44
C ILE A 11 -19.10 2.57 2.23
N LEU A 12 -19.25 2.40 3.53
CA LEU A 12 -19.45 3.46 4.50
C LEU A 12 -18.19 3.53 5.37
N VAL A 13 -17.50 4.67 5.36
CA VAL A 13 -16.33 4.89 6.19
C VAL A 13 -16.59 6.10 7.06
N LYS A 14 -16.34 5.97 8.37
CA LYS A 14 -16.31 7.10 9.30
C LYS A 14 -14.87 7.40 9.66
N SER A 15 -14.41 8.62 9.45
CA SER A 15 -13.15 9.11 10.06
C SER A 15 -13.44 10.19 11.09
N ARG A 16 -12.36 10.65 11.71
CA ARG A 16 -12.38 11.82 12.60
C ARG A 16 -12.79 13.10 11.90
N GLU A 17 -12.42 13.25 10.63
CA GLU A 17 -12.66 14.50 9.91
C GLU A 17 -13.93 14.41 9.07
N HIS A 18 -14.11 13.34 8.29
CA HIS A 18 -15.20 13.20 7.33
C HIS A 18 -15.81 11.79 7.30
N ASP A 19 -17.11 11.72 7.02
CA ASP A 19 -17.80 10.48 6.67
C ASP A 19 -17.81 10.31 5.14
N TRP A 20 -17.56 9.10 4.65
CA TRP A 20 -17.57 8.77 3.23
C TRP A 20 -18.61 7.71 2.91
N VAL A 21 -19.35 7.94 1.82
CA VAL A 21 -20.29 7.00 1.22
C VAL A 21 -19.86 6.74 -0.21
N LEU A 22 -19.52 5.50 -0.55
CA LEU A 22 -18.95 5.17 -1.85
C LEU A 22 -19.65 3.98 -2.49
N THR A 23 -19.81 4.09 -3.80
CA THR A 23 -20.33 3.03 -4.66
C THR A 23 -19.32 2.72 -5.78
N PRO A 24 -18.16 2.12 -5.45
CA PRO A 24 -17.13 1.83 -6.45
C PRO A 24 -17.64 0.77 -7.42
N SER A 25 -17.42 1.02 -8.71
CA SER A 25 -17.89 0.14 -9.79
C SER A 25 -16.75 -0.68 -10.40
N THR A 26 -15.50 -0.24 -10.17
CA THR A 26 -14.28 -0.88 -10.65
C THR A 26 -13.27 -1.09 -9.52
N ALA A 27 -12.27 -1.94 -9.77
CA ALA A 27 -11.14 -2.09 -8.84
C ALA A 27 -10.30 -0.80 -8.72
N GLU A 28 -10.24 0.00 -9.79
CA GLU A 28 -9.54 1.28 -9.82
C GLU A 28 -10.26 2.33 -8.96
N ASP A 29 -11.59 2.38 -8.99
CA ASP A 29 -12.39 3.24 -8.10
C ASP A 29 -12.12 2.92 -6.64
N LEU A 30 -12.13 1.62 -6.30
CA LEU A 30 -11.90 1.15 -4.95
C LEU A 30 -10.48 1.45 -4.46
N ALA A 31 -9.48 1.19 -5.31
CA ALA A 31 -8.08 1.50 -5.00
C ALA A 31 -7.84 3.00 -4.86
N GLY A 32 -8.44 3.81 -5.73
CA GLY A 32 -8.40 5.27 -5.67
C GLY A 32 -9.00 5.81 -4.37
N PHE A 33 -10.12 5.26 -3.92
CA PHE A 33 -10.68 5.60 -2.61
C PHE A 33 -9.76 5.21 -1.47
N GLY A 34 -9.26 3.97 -1.45
CA GLY A 34 -8.36 3.49 -0.40
C GLY A 34 -7.10 4.37 -0.28
N LEU A 35 -6.54 4.81 -1.40
CA LEU A 35 -5.42 5.75 -1.40
C LEU A 35 -5.80 7.12 -0.81
N ARG A 36 -6.96 7.69 -1.17
CA ARG A 36 -7.43 8.95 -0.59
C ARG A 36 -7.59 8.85 0.93
N LEU A 37 -8.18 7.77 1.42
CA LEU A 37 -8.34 7.50 2.85
C LEU A 37 -6.98 7.41 3.55
N LEU A 38 -6.02 6.68 2.97
CA LEU A 38 -4.66 6.60 3.52
C LEU A 38 -3.98 7.96 3.59
N VAL A 39 -4.14 8.80 2.56
CA VAL A 39 -3.56 10.16 2.55
C VAL A 39 -4.23 11.06 3.59
N ALA A 40 -5.55 10.96 3.76
CA ALA A 40 -6.27 11.73 4.77
C ALA A 40 -5.82 11.36 6.20
N GLU A 41 -5.65 10.07 6.49
CA GLU A 41 -5.31 9.61 7.85
C GLU A 41 -3.81 9.67 8.17
N LEU A 42 -2.94 9.44 7.18
CA LEU A 42 -1.50 9.25 7.40
C LEU A 42 -0.64 10.34 6.74
N GLY A 43 -1.25 11.24 5.96
CA GLY A 43 -0.53 12.11 5.04
C GLY A 43 0.07 11.36 3.84
N THR A 44 0.54 12.11 2.84
CA THR A 44 1.07 11.55 1.58
C THR A 44 2.27 10.62 1.80
N GLU A 45 3.21 11.02 2.66
CA GLU A 45 4.41 10.22 2.91
C GLU A 45 4.10 8.94 3.71
N GLY A 46 3.21 9.03 4.71
CA GLY A 46 2.75 7.86 5.46
C GLY A 46 2.02 6.84 4.58
N ALA A 47 1.12 7.32 3.71
CA ALA A 47 0.44 6.49 2.72
C ALA A 47 1.43 5.79 1.77
N ARG A 48 2.46 6.51 1.29
CA ARG A 48 3.52 5.95 0.44
C ARG A 48 4.26 4.79 1.12
N GLN A 49 4.67 4.99 2.37
CA GLN A 49 5.40 3.96 3.13
C GLN A 49 4.53 2.74 3.42
N PHE A 50 3.27 2.96 3.78
CA PHE A 50 2.29 1.89 3.99
C PHE A 50 2.13 1.02 2.74
N LEU A 51 1.88 1.66 1.60
CA LEU A 51 1.72 0.94 0.32
C LEU A 51 2.99 0.20 -0.07
N ARG A 52 4.18 0.79 0.14
CA ARG A 52 5.45 0.10 -0.10
C ARG A 52 5.56 -1.18 0.72
N LYS A 53 5.29 -1.11 2.04
CA LYS A 53 5.33 -2.28 2.93
C LYS A 53 4.37 -3.36 2.42
N LYS A 54 3.16 -2.97 2.00
CA LYS A 54 2.18 -3.90 1.46
C LYS A 54 2.59 -4.51 0.13
N PHE A 55 3.16 -3.74 -0.79
CA PHE A 55 3.67 -4.29 -2.05
C PHE A 55 4.87 -5.22 -1.87
N ALA A 56 5.70 -5.00 -0.86
CA ALA A 56 6.81 -5.90 -0.52
C ALA A 56 6.34 -7.32 -0.16
N GLU A 57 5.14 -7.48 0.41
CA GLU A 57 4.52 -8.79 0.71
C GLU A 57 4.27 -9.61 -0.57
N TYR A 58 4.01 -8.96 -1.70
CA TYR A 58 3.77 -9.62 -3.00
C TYR A 58 5.03 -9.70 -3.86
N ARG A 59 5.92 -8.71 -3.74
CA ARG A 59 7.15 -8.61 -4.50
C ARG A 59 8.27 -8.04 -3.62
N PRO A 60 9.15 -8.89 -3.07
CA PRO A 60 10.16 -8.46 -2.08
C PRO A 60 11.16 -7.41 -2.58
N ASP A 61 11.34 -7.28 -3.91
CA ASP A 61 12.18 -6.27 -4.56
C ASP A 61 11.41 -5.00 -4.97
N TYR A 62 10.17 -4.82 -4.52
CA TYR A 62 9.38 -3.64 -4.86
C TYR A 62 9.97 -2.36 -4.24
N ARG A 63 10.66 -1.56 -5.06
CA ARG A 63 11.27 -0.27 -4.68
C ARG A 63 10.34 0.94 -4.89
N GLY A 64 9.20 0.76 -5.56
CA GLY A 64 8.35 1.87 -6.02
C GLY A 64 8.95 2.62 -7.22
N VAL A 65 8.12 3.39 -7.93
CA VAL A 65 8.58 4.26 -9.03
C VAL A 65 9.00 5.60 -8.43
N GLY A 66 10.31 5.85 -8.38
CA GLY A 66 10.91 7.06 -7.83
C GLY A 66 12.01 6.71 -6.83
N ARG A 67 13.25 7.05 -7.18
CA ARG A 67 14.52 6.83 -6.46
C ARG A 67 14.35 6.57 -4.95
N ASP A 68 14.34 5.30 -4.57
CA ASP A 68 14.44 4.85 -3.19
C ASP A 68 15.76 4.09 -3.06
N ASP A 69 16.73 4.72 -2.39
CA ASP A 69 18.09 4.18 -2.18
C ASP A 69 18.15 3.21 -0.99
N ARG A 70 17.01 2.90 -0.34
CA ARG A 70 16.99 1.97 0.79
C ARG A 70 17.04 0.52 0.30
N PRO A 71 17.86 -0.34 0.92
CA PRO A 71 18.04 -1.71 0.49
C PRO A 71 16.73 -2.52 0.63
N PRO A 72 16.48 -3.47 -0.28
CA PRO A 72 15.36 -4.41 -0.17
C PRO A 72 15.44 -5.21 1.14
N GLU A 73 14.31 -5.69 1.64
CA GLU A 73 14.22 -6.32 2.97
C GLU A 73 15.10 -7.58 3.11
N ARG A 74 15.38 -8.27 2.00
CA ARG A 74 16.38 -9.36 1.94
C ARG A 74 17.78 -8.92 2.38
N ASP A 75 18.15 -7.67 2.15
CA ASP A 75 19.47 -7.14 2.50
C ASP A 75 19.54 -6.66 3.95
N LYS A 76 18.39 -6.36 4.60
CA LYS A 76 18.34 -6.10 6.05
C LYS A 76 18.59 -7.36 6.87
N GLN A 77 18.07 -8.52 6.43
CA GLN A 77 18.34 -9.80 7.10
C GLN A 77 19.82 -10.21 7.06
N LYS A 78 20.58 -9.77 6.06
CA LYS A 78 22.04 -9.98 6.03
C LYS A 78 22.82 -9.02 6.93
N ALA A 79 22.30 -7.80 7.15
CA ALA A 79 22.94 -6.81 8.01
C ALA A 79 22.83 -7.16 9.51
N ASP A 80 21.70 -7.76 9.93
CA ASP A 80 21.47 -8.13 11.34
C ASP A 80 21.96 -9.56 11.71
N GLY A 81 22.35 -10.38 10.73
CA GLY A 81 22.65 -11.81 10.92
C GLY A 81 24.14 -12.21 10.89
N GLY A 82 25.07 -11.26 10.92
CA GLY A 82 26.46 -11.48 10.53
C GLY A 82 27.52 -11.44 11.63
N TYR A 83 27.22 -11.81 12.88
CA TYR A 83 28.25 -12.14 13.88
C TYR A 83 28.03 -13.56 14.42
N ALA A 84 28.39 -14.56 13.63
CA ALA A 84 28.74 -15.86 14.17
C ALA A 84 30.27 -15.93 14.26
N ARG A 85 30.79 -15.65 15.46
CA ARG A 85 32.11 -16.14 15.88
C ARG A 85 32.11 -17.66 15.71
N TYR A 86 33.05 -18.19 14.94
CA TYR A 86 34.13 -19.10 15.35
C TYR A 86 34.97 -19.44 14.12
#